data_AF-A0A2I0WID7-F1
#
_entry.id   AF-A0A2I0WID7-F1
#
_cell.length_a   1.000
_cell.length_b   1.000
_cell.length_c   1.000
_cell.angle_alpha   90.00
_cell.angle_beta   90.00
_cell.angle_gamma   90.00
#
_symmetry.space_group_name_H-M   'P 1'
#
loop_
_entity.id
_entity.type
_entity.pdbx_description
1 polymer ?
#
loop_
_entity_poly.entity_id
_entity_poly.type
_entity_poly.pdbx_seq_one_letter_code
_entity_poly.pdbx_strand_id
1 'polypeptide(L)'
;MVRFFVSQDGIWMVSKSIESHNHKLAKPDDQHLLRSSRSISHENAYVLKSISKADIRTIDAFTCLSEEVGGVGNLGFTKRDAYNYIQKERRAKIDSGDINSLIKLFKEHAIDDHMFAWDVQMDEEGCLLNFFWDNLARIDYDCFGDVIIFYTSYRLNKYNLACAPIVRVNNHWQNVLLGVAFLS
;
A
#
# COMPACT_ATOMS: atom_id res chain seq x y z
N MET A 1 -18.86 -19.65 -18.44
CA MET A 1 -19.57 -18.53 -17.77
C MET A 1 -20.88 -19.05 -17.21
N VAL A 2 -21.15 -18.84 -15.92
CA VAL A 2 -22.46 -19.17 -15.31
C VAL A 2 -23.17 -17.85 -14.98
N ARG A 3 -24.42 -17.69 -15.38
CA ARG A 3 -25.28 -16.57 -15.01
C ARG A 3 -26.30 -17.03 -13.99
N PHE A 4 -26.47 -16.21 -12.95
CA PHE A 4 -27.43 -16.42 -11.90
C PHE A 4 -28.50 -15.32 -11.94
N PHE A 5 -29.68 -15.63 -11.44
CA PHE A 5 -30.73 -14.65 -11.14
C PHE A 5 -31.38 -15.03 -9.80
N VAL A 6 -32.02 -14.06 -9.16
CA VAL A 6 -32.75 -14.28 -7.91
C VAL A 6 -34.24 -14.36 -8.26
N SER A 7 -34.92 -15.41 -7.81
CA SER A 7 -36.37 -15.57 -7.99
C SER A 7 -37.15 -14.54 -7.18
N GLN A 8 -38.47 -14.43 -7.44
CA GLN A 8 -39.35 -13.60 -6.62
C GLN A 8 -39.38 -14.04 -5.14
N ASP A 9 -39.09 -15.31 -4.87
CA ASP A 9 -38.99 -15.90 -3.54
C ASP A 9 -37.59 -15.74 -2.90
N GLY A 10 -36.67 -15.01 -3.54
CA GLY A 10 -35.31 -14.78 -3.02
C GLY A 10 -34.34 -15.94 -3.25
N ILE A 11 -34.68 -16.92 -4.08
CA ILE A 11 -33.86 -18.11 -4.34
C ILE A 11 -32.90 -17.85 -5.49
N TRP A 12 -31.60 -18.12 -5.29
CA TRP A 12 -30.60 -18.05 -6.35
C TRP A 12 -30.78 -19.20 -7.34
N MET A 13 -31.04 -18.88 -8.61
CA MET A 13 -31.21 -19.84 -9.70
C MET A 13 -30.21 -19.60 -10.81
N VAL A 14 -29.75 -20.69 -11.45
CA VAL A 14 -28.87 -20.63 -12.62
C VAL A 14 -29.72 -20.40 -13.86
N SER A 15 -29.53 -19.28 -14.57
CA SER A 15 -30.23 -18.99 -15.83
C SER A 15 -29.49 -19.49 -17.07
N LYS A 16 -28.16 -19.53 -17.03
CA LYS A 16 -27.32 -19.94 -18.16
C LYS A 16 -26.01 -20.52 -17.70
N SER A 17 -25.63 -21.67 -18.25
CA SER A 17 -24.29 -22.23 -18.16
C SER A 17 -23.67 -22.31 -19.55
N ILE A 18 -22.48 -21.73 -19.72
CA ILE A 18 -21.65 -21.86 -20.92
C ILE A 18 -20.37 -22.57 -20.49
N GLU A 19 -20.24 -23.82 -20.90
CA GLU A 19 -19.10 -24.69 -20.58
C GLU A 19 -17.96 -24.59 -21.61
N SER A 20 -18.22 -24.03 -22.80
CA SER A 20 -17.17 -23.83 -23.79
C SER A 20 -16.25 -22.67 -23.38
N HIS A 21 -14.94 -22.90 -23.51
CA HIS A 21 -13.90 -21.92 -23.24
C HIS A 21 -13.13 -21.61 -24.54
N ASN A 22 -12.67 -20.37 -24.68
CA ASN A 22 -11.78 -19.94 -25.76
C ASN A 22 -10.29 -20.13 -25.42
N HIS A 23 -9.99 -20.80 -24.31
CA HIS A 23 -8.65 -21.13 -23.85
C HIS A 23 -8.68 -22.49 -23.13
N LYS A 24 -7.50 -23.10 -22.93
CA LYS A 24 -7.37 -24.32 -22.13
C LYS A 24 -7.66 -24.01 -20.65
N LEU A 25 -8.31 -24.93 -19.95
CA LEU A 25 -8.49 -24.84 -18.50
C LEU A 25 -7.14 -24.94 -17.79
N ALA A 26 -7.06 -24.36 -16.58
CA ALA A 26 -5.88 -24.45 -15.75
C ALA A 26 -5.58 -25.92 -15.42
N LYS A 27 -4.30 -26.28 -15.42
CA LYS A 27 -3.86 -27.62 -15.05
C LYS A 27 -4.02 -27.81 -13.53
N PRO A 28 -4.15 -29.06 -13.05
CA PRO A 28 -4.12 -29.35 -11.62
C PRO A 28 -2.89 -28.74 -10.92
N ASP A 29 -1.72 -28.82 -11.56
CA ASP A 29 -0.47 -28.26 -11.02
C ASP A 29 -0.51 -26.73 -10.86
N ASP A 30 -1.30 -26.04 -11.68
CA ASP A 30 -1.46 -24.57 -11.67
C ASP A 30 -2.60 -24.12 -10.75
N GLN A 31 -3.29 -25.05 -10.07
CA GLN A 31 -4.46 -24.73 -9.24
C GLN A 31 -4.11 -23.73 -8.14
N HIS A 32 -2.92 -23.84 -7.54
CA HIS A 32 -2.41 -22.94 -6.50
C HIS A 32 -2.23 -21.48 -6.98
N LEU A 33 -2.23 -21.23 -8.29
CA LEU A 33 -2.17 -19.89 -8.88
C LEU A 33 -3.56 -19.26 -9.06
N LEU A 34 -4.62 -20.07 -9.10
CA LEU A 34 -5.98 -19.60 -9.27
C LEU A 34 -6.43 -18.81 -8.04
N ARG A 35 -6.96 -17.60 -8.25
CA ARG A 35 -7.42 -16.74 -7.15
C ARG A 35 -8.45 -17.42 -6.24
N SER A 36 -9.35 -18.25 -6.79
CA SER A 36 -10.36 -19.00 -6.04
C SER A 36 -9.78 -20.11 -5.17
N SER A 37 -8.56 -20.55 -5.45
CA SER A 37 -7.88 -21.61 -4.71
C SER A 37 -6.81 -21.05 -3.76
N ARG A 38 -6.67 -19.71 -3.71
CA ARG A 38 -5.70 -19.03 -2.85
C ARG A 38 -6.36 -18.51 -1.59
N SER A 39 -5.86 -18.94 -0.43
CA SER A 39 -6.31 -18.49 0.88
C SER A 39 -5.16 -18.58 1.87
N ILE A 40 -4.98 -17.54 2.70
CA ILE A 40 -4.03 -17.59 3.80
C ILE A 40 -4.76 -18.15 5.01
N SER A 41 -4.34 -19.34 5.47
CA SER A 41 -4.91 -19.96 6.67
C SER A 41 -4.58 -19.15 7.93
N HIS A 42 -5.29 -19.41 9.02
CA HIS A 42 -5.08 -18.70 10.27
C HIS A 42 -3.66 -18.95 10.84
N GLU A 43 -3.14 -20.16 10.69
CA GLU A 43 -1.80 -20.57 11.14
C GLU A 43 -0.72 -19.83 10.35
N ASN A 44 -0.84 -19.83 9.02
CA ASN A 44 0.09 -19.15 8.14
C ASN A 44 0.05 -17.62 8.36
N ALA A 45 -1.15 -17.06 8.58
CA ALA A 45 -1.33 -15.67 8.95
C ALA A 45 -0.62 -15.32 10.27
N TYR A 46 -0.75 -16.18 11.29
CA TYR A 46 -0.07 -16.02 12.57
C TYR A 46 1.46 -16.03 12.43
N VAL A 47 2.00 -16.97 11.65
CA VAL A 47 3.45 -17.06 11.38
C VAL A 47 3.94 -15.82 10.63
N LEU A 48 3.26 -15.44 9.54
CA LEU A 48 3.59 -14.22 8.78
C LEU A 48 3.62 -12.99 9.69
N LYS A 49 2.62 -12.84 10.56
CA LYS A 49 2.53 -11.73 11.52
C LYS A 49 3.65 -11.75 12.55
N SER A 50 3.98 -12.91 13.08
CA SER A 50 5.05 -13.09 14.07
C SER A 50 6.42 -12.79 13.49
N ILE A 51 6.72 -13.31 12.30
CA ILE A 51 7.98 -13.07 11.60
C ILE A 51 8.11 -11.59 11.22
N SER A 52 7.03 -10.94 10.73
CA SER A 52 7.06 -9.51 10.45
C SER A 52 7.22 -8.64 11.70
N LYS A 53 6.82 -9.09 12.89
CA LYS A 53 7.04 -8.36 14.15
C LYS A 53 8.51 -8.42 14.60
N ALA A 54 9.25 -9.44 14.17
CA ALA A 54 10.68 -9.58 14.42
C ALA A 54 11.55 -8.88 13.34
N ASP A 55 10.96 -7.97 12.55
CA ASP A 55 11.60 -7.25 11.43
C ASP A 55 12.25 -8.13 10.35
N ILE A 56 11.88 -9.41 10.29
CA ILE A 56 12.29 -10.32 9.22
C ILE A 56 11.47 -10.00 7.96
N ARG A 57 12.11 -10.11 6.79
CA ARG A 57 11.46 -9.76 5.52
C ARG A 57 10.34 -10.75 5.20
N THR A 58 9.24 -10.25 4.64
CA THR A 58 8.10 -11.09 4.24
C THR A 58 8.48 -12.20 3.26
N ILE A 59 9.53 -12.00 2.44
CA ILE A 59 10.05 -13.05 1.57
C ILE A 59 10.67 -14.20 2.35
N ASP A 60 11.40 -13.93 3.43
CA ASP A 60 12.03 -14.98 4.23
C ASP A 60 10.95 -15.79 4.97
N ALA A 61 9.90 -15.12 5.47
CA ALA A 61 8.72 -15.76 6.05
C ALA A 61 8.01 -16.68 5.04
N PHE A 62 7.81 -16.20 3.82
CA PHE A 62 7.17 -16.95 2.74
C PHE A 62 7.99 -18.18 2.34
N THR A 63 9.32 -18.01 2.22
CA THR A 63 10.23 -19.12 1.89
C THR A 63 10.16 -20.20 2.96
N CYS A 64 10.26 -19.84 4.24
CA CYS A 64 10.14 -20.77 5.37
C CYS A 64 8.84 -21.58 5.31
N LEU A 65 7.69 -20.89 5.21
CA LEU A 65 6.39 -21.56 5.11
C LEU A 65 6.28 -22.46 3.87
N SER A 66 6.87 -22.05 2.75
CA SER A 66 6.87 -22.86 1.54
C SER A 66 7.73 -24.13 1.69
N GLU A 67 8.85 -24.06 2.41
CA GLU A 67 9.73 -25.21 2.67
C GLU A 67 9.05 -26.21 3.60
N GLU A 68 8.33 -25.75 4.63
CA GLU A 68 7.60 -26.61 5.57
C GLU A 68 6.54 -27.49 4.90
N VAL A 69 5.88 -26.98 3.86
CA VAL A 69 4.84 -27.70 3.11
C VAL A 69 5.36 -28.39 1.85
N GLY A 70 6.68 -28.42 1.65
CA GLY A 70 7.32 -29.09 0.50
C GLY A 70 7.19 -28.35 -0.83
N GLY A 71 6.98 -27.04 -0.79
CA GLY A 71 7.04 -26.14 -1.95
C GLY A 71 5.88 -25.16 -2.06
N VAL A 72 6.06 -24.14 -2.89
CA VAL A 72 5.07 -23.07 -3.11
C VAL A 72 3.72 -23.58 -3.61
N GLY A 73 3.71 -24.68 -4.38
CA GLY A 73 2.48 -25.30 -4.89
C GLY A 73 1.54 -25.80 -3.79
N ASN A 74 2.09 -26.18 -2.64
CA ASN A 74 1.33 -26.75 -1.51
C ASN A 74 0.94 -25.72 -0.46
N LEU A 75 1.46 -24.48 -0.56
CA LEU A 75 1.28 -23.44 0.46
C LEU A 75 -0.11 -22.81 0.46
N GLY A 76 -0.82 -22.87 -0.67
CA GLY A 76 -2.19 -22.35 -0.80
C GLY A 76 -2.27 -20.83 -0.94
N PHE A 77 -1.16 -20.10 -1.01
CA PHE A 77 -1.11 -18.67 -1.35
C PHE A 77 0.22 -18.30 -2.00
N THR A 78 0.23 -17.19 -2.73
CA THR A 78 1.43 -16.72 -3.43
C THR A 78 2.25 -15.75 -2.58
N LYS A 79 3.50 -15.52 -2.99
CA LYS A 79 4.35 -14.46 -2.43
C LYS A 79 3.61 -13.13 -2.38
N ARG A 80 2.90 -12.76 -3.46
CA ARG A 80 2.14 -11.51 -3.53
C ARG A 80 1.04 -11.44 -2.48
N ASP A 81 0.36 -12.55 -2.20
CA ASP A 81 -0.68 -12.60 -1.17
C ASP A 81 -0.09 -12.39 0.23
N ALA A 82 1.10 -12.95 0.51
CA ALA A 82 1.83 -12.71 1.75
C ALA A 82 2.19 -11.22 1.94
N TYR A 83 2.72 -10.57 0.90
CA TYR A 83 3.00 -9.13 0.92
C TYR A 83 1.73 -8.31 1.16
N ASN A 84 0.66 -8.61 0.44
CA ASN A 84 -0.61 -7.91 0.60
C ASN A 84 -1.18 -8.06 2.03
N TYR A 85 -1.07 -9.26 2.62
CA TYR A 85 -1.49 -9.52 3.99
C TYR A 85 -0.69 -8.70 5.00
N ILE A 86 0.64 -8.75 4.93
CA ILE A 86 1.51 -7.98 5.82
C ILE A 86 1.30 -6.47 5.65
N GLN A 87 1.13 -5.98 4.43
CA GLN A 87 0.81 -4.57 4.20
C GLN A 87 -0.54 -4.18 4.82
N LYS A 88 -1.56 -5.03 4.71
CA LYS A 88 -2.85 -4.80 5.36
C LYS A 88 -2.70 -4.72 6.88
N GLU A 89 -1.96 -5.65 7.48
CA GLU A 89 -1.66 -5.65 8.93
C GLU A 89 -0.86 -4.42 9.36
N ARG A 90 0.07 -3.94 8.52
CA ARG A 90 0.84 -2.72 8.79
C ARG A 90 -0.03 -1.47 8.71
N ARG A 91 -0.90 -1.36 7.71
CA ARG A 91 -1.87 -0.24 7.62
C ARG A 91 -2.78 -0.20 8.84
N ALA A 92 -3.30 -1.34 9.26
CA ALA A 92 -4.13 -1.45 10.46
C ALA A 92 -3.38 -1.12 11.77
N LYS A 93 -2.04 -1.02 11.73
CA LYS A 93 -1.18 -0.69 12.87
C LYS A 93 -0.60 0.73 12.81
N ILE A 94 -0.84 1.50 11.75
CA ILE A 94 -0.56 2.94 11.80
C ILE A 94 -1.58 3.49 12.78
N ASP A 95 -1.18 3.50 14.05
CA ASP A 95 -2.03 3.92 15.14
C ASP A 95 -2.10 5.45 15.13
N SER A 96 -3.22 5.98 15.59
CA SER A 96 -3.42 7.40 15.87
C SER A 96 -2.25 8.03 16.63
N GLY A 97 -1.56 7.25 17.49
CA GLY A 97 -0.37 7.67 18.24
C GLY A 97 0.83 8.07 17.37
N ASP A 98 1.08 7.40 16.25
CA ASP A 98 2.20 7.75 15.34
C ASP A 98 1.90 9.06 14.60
N ILE A 99 0.65 9.25 14.20
CA ILE A 99 0.19 10.46 13.50
C ILE A 99 0.12 11.65 14.47
N ASN A 100 -0.37 11.45 15.68
CA ASN A 100 -0.41 12.48 16.72
C ASN A 100 1.00 12.93 17.11
N SER A 101 1.96 12.01 17.15
CA SER A 101 3.36 12.35 17.40
C SER A 101 3.94 13.18 16.24
N LEU A 102 3.64 12.81 14.99
CA LEU A 102 4.04 13.58 13.81
C LEU A 102 3.43 14.99 13.84
N ILE A 103 2.12 15.11 14.10
CA ILE A 103 1.43 16.40 14.19
C ILE A 103 2.02 17.26 15.29
N LYS A 104 2.31 16.68 16.45
CA LYS A 104 2.93 17.40 17.55
C LYS A 104 4.30 17.96 17.13
N LEU A 105 5.14 17.13 16.51
CA LEU A 105 6.46 17.55 16.03
C LEU A 105 6.36 18.68 15.00
N PHE A 106 5.39 18.62 14.09
CA PHE A 106 5.21 19.64 13.05
C PHE A 106 4.61 20.94 13.60
N LYS A 107 3.73 20.84 14.61
CA LYS A 107 3.25 22.00 15.36
C LYS A 107 4.40 22.70 16.10
N GLU A 108 5.25 21.94 16.78
CA GLU A 108 6.43 22.48 17.47
C GLU A 108 7.38 23.13 16.47
N HIS A 109 7.65 22.48 15.33
CA HIS A 109 8.51 23.04 14.29
C HIS A 109 7.93 24.31 13.65
N ALA A 110 6.60 24.40 13.45
CA ALA A 110 5.94 25.60 12.93
C ALA A 110 5.95 26.79 13.91
N ILE A 111 6.18 26.54 15.21
CA ILE A 111 6.38 27.61 16.20
C ILE A 111 7.78 28.21 16.03
N ASP A 112 8.79 27.37 15.80
CA ASP A 112 10.18 27.80 15.66
C ASP A 112 10.48 28.39 14.27
N ASP A 113 9.84 27.86 13.23
CA ASP A 113 10.01 28.27 11.83
C ASP A 113 8.67 28.72 11.22
N HIS A 114 8.45 30.03 11.16
CA HIS A 114 7.24 30.61 10.56
C HIS A 114 7.14 30.41 9.04
N MET A 115 8.21 29.96 8.39
CA MET A 115 8.24 29.67 6.96
C MET A 115 7.74 28.25 6.65
N PHE A 116 7.75 27.39 7.66
CA PHE A 116 7.34 26.01 7.55
C PHE A 116 5.82 25.88 7.38
N ALA A 117 5.39 25.45 6.20
CA ALA A 117 4.00 25.11 5.96
C ALA A 117 3.82 23.59 5.95
N TRP A 118 2.74 23.12 6.55
CA TRP A 118 2.38 21.71 6.55
C TRP A 118 0.87 21.56 6.67
N ASP A 119 0.36 20.42 6.20
CA ASP A 119 -1.04 20.05 6.38
C ASP A 119 -1.19 18.53 6.41
N VAL A 120 -2.28 18.09 7.03
CA VAL A 120 -2.59 16.69 7.24
C VAL A 120 -4.08 16.45 7.04
N GLN A 121 -4.39 15.44 6.24
CA GLN A 121 -5.76 14.96 6.05
C GLN A 121 -5.89 13.56 6.64
N MET A 122 -6.92 13.37 7.45
CA MET A 122 -7.30 12.07 8.00
C MET A 122 -8.66 11.63 7.48
N ASP A 123 -8.94 10.34 7.54
CA ASP A 123 -10.29 9.79 7.34
C ASP A 123 -11.13 9.86 8.63
N GLU A 124 -12.37 9.37 8.54
CA GLU A 124 -13.34 9.33 9.65
C GLU A 124 -12.88 8.45 10.82
N GLU A 125 -11.94 7.53 10.58
CA GLU A 125 -11.38 6.60 11.55
C GLU A 125 -10.06 7.11 12.16
N GLY A 126 -9.61 8.30 11.77
CA GLY A 126 -8.38 8.92 12.27
C GLY A 126 -7.10 8.37 11.64
N CYS A 127 -7.20 7.64 10.53
CA CYS A 127 -6.06 7.18 9.76
C CYS A 127 -5.57 8.25 8.78
N LEU A 128 -4.26 8.28 8.55
CA LEU A 128 -3.63 9.27 7.67
C LEU A 128 -3.97 8.99 6.20
N LEU A 129 -4.60 9.97 5.54
CA LEU A 129 -4.87 9.94 4.10
C LEU A 129 -3.78 10.66 3.31
N ASN A 130 -3.61 11.95 3.59
CA ASN A 130 -2.67 12.81 2.89
C ASN A 130 -1.86 13.61 3.90
N PHE A 131 -0.59 13.85 3.58
CA PHE A 131 0.30 14.66 4.42
C PHE A 131 1.24 15.44 3.53
N PHE A 132 1.45 16.72 3.82
CA PHE A 132 2.47 17.48 3.12
C PHE A 132 3.23 18.40 4.07
N TRP A 133 4.46 18.73 3.68
CA TRP A 133 5.18 19.87 4.22
C TRP A 133 6.07 20.54 3.19
N ASP A 134 6.26 21.84 3.36
CA ASP A 134 7.27 22.65 2.72
C ASP A 134 7.99 23.51 3.77
N ASN A 135 9.24 23.92 3.48
CA ASN A 135 9.99 24.82 4.34
C ASN A 135 10.26 26.16 3.65
N LEU A 136 10.58 26.14 2.34
CA LEU A 136 10.97 27.35 1.60
C LEU A 136 10.33 27.45 0.21
N ALA A 137 9.40 26.55 -0.13
CA ALA A 137 8.86 26.45 -1.48
C ALA A 137 8.28 27.77 -2.00
N ARG A 138 7.63 28.54 -1.13
CA ARG A 138 6.98 29.81 -1.46
C ARG A 138 7.96 30.95 -1.74
N ILE A 139 8.95 31.17 -0.87
CA ILE A 139 9.97 32.20 -1.10
C ILE A 139 10.79 31.87 -2.33
N ASP A 140 11.23 30.62 -2.47
CA ASP A 140 12.02 30.21 -3.62
C ASP A 140 11.23 30.35 -4.93
N TYR A 141 9.92 30.12 -4.89
CA TYR A 141 9.06 30.38 -6.05
C TYR A 141 8.98 31.89 -6.36
N ASP A 142 8.76 32.74 -5.35
CA ASP A 142 8.66 34.20 -5.55
C ASP A 142 9.97 34.82 -6.04
N CYS A 143 11.12 34.33 -5.56
CA CYS A 143 12.43 34.88 -5.93
C CYS A 143 12.89 34.48 -7.33
N PHE A 144 12.51 33.29 -7.80
CA PHE A 144 13.11 32.73 -9.00
C PHE A 144 12.11 32.38 -10.10
N GLY A 145 10.83 32.21 -9.79
CA GLY A 145 9.79 31.89 -10.77
C GLY A 145 10.03 30.59 -11.54
N ASP A 146 10.88 29.71 -11.00
CA ASP A 146 11.41 28.54 -11.70
C ASP A 146 10.44 27.36 -11.74
N VAL A 147 10.64 26.50 -12.73
CA VAL A 147 9.92 25.24 -12.96
C VAL A 147 9.93 24.36 -11.70
N ILE A 148 8.75 24.11 -11.15
CA ILE A 148 8.52 23.10 -10.10
C ILE A 148 8.26 21.75 -10.77
N ILE A 149 9.02 20.73 -10.39
CA ILE A 149 8.82 19.35 -10.84
C ILE A 149 8.15 18.58 -9.70
N PHE A 150 6.96 18.04 -10.00
CA PHE A 150 6.29 17.07 -9.14
C PHE A 150 6.58 15.66 -9.66
N TYR A 151 7.15 14.82 -8.80
CA TYR A 151 7.51 13.46 -9.19
C TYR A 151 6.73 12.43 -8.37
N THR A 152 5.55 12.02 -8.85
CA THR A 152 4.68 11.07 -8.11
C THR A 152 5.00 9.59 -8.34
N SER A 153 6.12 9.26 -9.01
CA SER A 153 6.40 7.88 -9.38
C SER A 153 6.92 7.02 -8.21
N TYR A 154 7.19 7.62 -7.05
CA TYR A 154 7.77 6.91 -5.90
C TYR A 154 6.66 6.45 -4.94
N ARG A 155 6.04 5.30 -5.23
CA ARG A 155 5.15 4.64 -4.27
C ARG A 155 5.97 3.94 -3.20
N LEU A 156 5.82 4.37 -1.95
CA LEU A 156 6.49 3.69 -0.82
C LEU A 156 5.75 2.39 -0.51
N ASN A 157 6.36 1.28 -0.92
CA ASN A 157 5.86 -0.10 -0.76
C ASN A 157 5.50 -0.48 0.70
N LYS A 158 5.99 0.27 1.70
CA LYS A 158 5.69 0.03 3.12
C LYS A 158 4.36 0.64 3.58
N TYR A 159 3.94 1.77 3.00
CA TYR A 159 2.77 2.54 3.44
C TYR A 159 1.69 2.69 2.35
N ASN A 160 1.99 2.27 1.11
CA ASN A 160 1.14 2.44 -0.07
C ASN A 160 0.75 3.90 -0.37
N LEU A 161 1.46 4.86 0.23
CA LEU A 161 1.37 6.27 -0.10
C LEU A 161 2.27 6.55 -1.31
N ALA A 162 1.76 7.31 -2.27
CA ALA A 162 2.57 7.94 -3.29
C ALA A 162 3.35 9.08 -2.65
N CYS A 163 4.68 9.00 -2.69
CA CYS A 163 5.56 10.10 -2.33
C CYS A 163 5.70 11.01 -3.54
N ALA A 164 5.41 12.29 -3.34
CA ALA A 164 5.44 13.36 -4.32
C ALA A 164 6.40 14.44 -3.79
N PRO A 165 7.72 14.29 -3.98
CA PRO A 165 8.67 15.36 -3.72
C PRO A 165 8.37 16.55 -4.63
N ILE A 166 8.44 17.75 -4.04
CA ILE A 166 8.36 19.04 -4.70
C ILE A 166 9.79 19.49 -4.90
N VAL A 167 10.27 19.42 -6.15
CA VAL A 167 11.69 19.68 -6.48
C VAL A 167 11.77 20.86 -7.42
N ARG A 168 12.67 21.79 -7.13
CA ARG A 168 13.06 22.90 -8.01
C ARG A 168 14.40 22.62 -8.66
N VAL A 169 14.65 23.24 -9.81
CA VAL A 169 15.99 23.37 -10.40
C VAL A 169 16.52 24.78 -10.12
N ASN A 170 17.70 24.91 -9.50
CA ASN A 170 18.31 26.22 -9.25
C ASN A 170 19.06 26.76 -10.49
N ASN A 171 19.60 27.98 -10.40
CA ASN A 171 20.38 28.63 -11.48
C ASN A 171 21.64 27.85 -11.92
N HIS A 172 22.07 26.85 -11.15
CA HIS A 172 23.18 25.96 -11.47
C HIS A 172 22.73 24.60 -12.03
N TRP A 173 21.45 24.48 -12.41
CA TRP A 173 20.85 23.23 -12.91
C TRP A 173 20.84 22.08 -11.90
N GLN A 174 20.81 22.41 -10.60
CA GLN A 174 20.78 21.42 -9.52
C GLN A 174 19.38 21.26 -8.94
N ASN A 175 19.01 20.02 -8.61
CA ASN A 175 17.76 19.71 -7.94
C ASN A 175 17.80 20.14 -6.46
N VAL A 176 16.81 20.93 -6.04
CA VAL A 176 16.61 21.39 -4.67
C VAL A 176 15.26 20.89 -4.19
N LEU A 177 15.23 20.13 -3.09
CA LEU A 177 13.98 19.65 -2.49
C LEU A 177 13.34 20.79 -1.69
N LEU A 178 12.13 21.18 -2.09
CA LEU A 178 11.37 22.25 -1.44
C LEU A 178 10.36 21.73 -0.41
N GLY A 179 9.86 20.52 -0.64
CA GLY A 179 8.84 19.90 0.19
C GLY A 179 8.50 18.49 -0.29
N VAL A 180 7.64 17.81 0.44
CA VAL A 180 7.19 16.45 0.12
C VAL A 180 5.72 16.33 0.46
N ALA A 181 4.96 15.68 -0.42
CA ALA A 181 3.63 15.19 -0.12
C ALA A 181 3.58 13.66 -0.14
N PHE A 182 2.84 13.07 0.79
CA PHE A 182 2.45 11.68 0.80
C PHE A 182 0.94 11.61 0.54
N LEU A 183 0.55 10.87 -0.49
CA LEU A 183 -0.82 10.81 -0.98
C LEU A 183 -1.33 9.36 -0.99
N SER A 184 -2.53 9.11 -0.45
CA SER A 184 -3.16 7.78 -0.47
C SER A 184 -3.84 7.44 -1.80
#